data_AF-A0A9E5XV02-F1
#
_entry.id   AF-A0A9E5XV02-F1
#
_cell.length_a   1.000
_cell.length_b   1.000
_cell.length_c   1.000
_cell.angle_alpha   90.00
_cell.angle_beta   90.00
_cell.angle_gamma   90.00
#
_symmetry.space_group_name_H-M   'P 1'
#
loop_
_entity.id
_entity.type
_entity.pdbx_description
1 polymer ?
#
loop_
_entity_poly.entity_id
_entity_poly.type
_entity_poly.pdbx_seq_one_letter_code
_entity_poly.pdbx_strand_id
1 'polypeptide(L)'
;MKHIKFILVFLTVSVSSFSQKERAYIRNGNKSYDKGEYNNSEIEYRKALSIDSTSFAGIFNLADALYKQKKYADAEKEFSKLTKSPNTEKKSDVFYNLGNAQFKQAEKLLQNGKNQDAIKKISQSIESYKNALRLNPYDKEAKYNLSYASEVLKKLKQQQQQQQNQNSKQNKQQQKENDNKGKEQSKDKQQGQNTDSDNDGIPDKTEKNEDQPGKKQNPDTDNDGTPDYKDPDSDNDGIPDTYEAGKDPQHPKDTDNDGIPDYRDTDSDNDGIPDSKDPDALPKAVKMSDDDAQRLLQYIKEQEKETRKKMNLKKANTKKVSTDKDW
;
A
#
# COMPACT_ATOMS: atom_id res chain seq x y z
N MET A 1 55.20 51.80 4.39
CA MET A 1 54.13 51.03 5.07
C MET A 1 52.97 51.97 5.40
N LYS A 2 51.87 51.91 4.65
CA LYS A 2 50.59 52.52 5.02
C LYS A 2 49.51 51.47 4.79
N HIS A 3 48.83 51.12 5.87
CA HIS A 3 47.95 49.96 5.97
C HIS A 3 46.70 50.11 5.11
N ILE A 4 46.45 49.13 4.24
CA ILE A 4 45.16 48.89 3.62
C ILE A 4 44.26 48.29 4.71
N LYS A 5 43.20 49.01 5.11
CA LYS A 5 42.11 48.42 5.91
C LYS A 5 41.06 47.87 4.96
N PHE A 6 41.15 46.58 4.65
CA PHE A 6 40.01 45.82 4.11
C PHE A 6 39.05 45.56 5.27
N ILE A 7 37.96 46.31 5.33
CA ILE A 7 36.79 45.92 6.14
C ILE A 7 36.00 44.95 5.26
N LEU A 8 36.24 43.65 5.47
CA LEU A 8 35.45 42.59 4.86
C LEU A 8 34.31 42.28 5.84
N VAL A 9 33.19 42.99 5.69
CA VAL A 9 31.95 42.65 6.41
C VAL A 9 31.43 41.35 5.80
N PHE A 10 31.62 40.26 6.53
CA PHE A 10 31.00 38.97 6.24
C PHE A 10 29.48 39.10 6.50
N LEU A 11 28.70 39.34 5.44
CA LEU A 11 27.24 39.31 5.49
C LEU A 11 26.76 37.85 5.33
N THR A 12 26.95 37.03 6.38
CA THR A 12 26.37 35.68 6.46
C THR A 12 25.16 35.68 7.39
N VAL A 13 24.11 36.40 7.03
CA VAL A 13 22.79 36.26 7.69
C VAL A 13 21.70 36.44 6.64
N SER A 14 21.24 35.37 6.00
CA SER A 14 19.94 35.42 5.32
C SER A 14 19.25 34.06 5.10
N VAL A 15 19.97 32.92 5.14
CA VAL A 15 19.34 31.63 4.79
C VAL A 15 18.53 31.01 5.94
N SER A 16 18.83 31.37 7.20
CA SER A 16 18.21 30.75 8.39
C SER A 16 16.73 31.13 8.58
N SER A 17 16.32 32.33 8.17
CA SER A 17 14.97 32.84 8.46
C SER A 17 13.88 32.25 7.56
N PHE A 18 14.19 31.90 6.30
CA PHE A 18 13.22 31.29 5.39
C PHE A 18 12.91 29.84 5.77
N SER A 19 13.93 29.05 6.16
CA SER A 19 13.72 27.67 6.63
C SER A 19 12.92 27.60 7.94
N GLN A 20 13.09 28.55 8.85
CA GLN A 20 12.31 28.60 10.10
C GLN A 20 10.80 28.82 9.86
N LYS A 21 10.45 29.66 8.88
CA LYS A 21 9.05 29.96 8.55
C LYS A 21 8.36 28.79 7.86
N GLU A 22 9.05 28.10 6.97
CA GLU A 22 8.56 26.87 6.33
C GLU A 22 8.27 25.78 7.38
N ARG A 23 9.23 25.48 8.27
CA ARG A 23 9.05 24.52 9.37
C ARG A 23 7.88 24.86 10.30
N ALA A 24 7.65 26.14 10.57
CA ALA A 24 6.51 26.57 11.38
C ALA A 24 5.16 26.21 10.73
N TYR A 25 5.04 26.39 9.40
CA TYR A 25 3.84 25.96 8.68
C TYR A 25 3.69 24.44 8.66
N ILE A 26 4.78 23.68 8.53
CA ILE A 26 4.72 22.22 8.62
C ILE A 26 4.21 21.79 10.01
N ARG A 27 4.77 22.33 11.09
CA ARG A 27 4.30 22.01 12.47
C ARG A 27 2.83 22.36 12.69
N ASN A 28 2.38 23.52 12.20
CA ASN A 28 0.95 23.90 12.30
C ASN A 28 0.06 22.97 11.48
N GLY A 29 0.54 22.53 10.31
CA GLY A 29 -0.11 21.53 9.49
C GLY A 29 -0.25 20.20 10.21
N ASN A 30 0.83 19.70 10.82
CA ASN A 30 0.82 18.45 11.61
C ASN A 30 -0.18 18.54 12.76
N LYS A 31 -0.11 19.62 13.57
CA LYS A 31 -1.09 19.88 14.65
C LYS A 31 -2.54 19.87 14.18
N SER A 32 -2.81 20.36 12.97
CA SER A 32 -4.16 20.32 12.40
C SER A 32 -4.52 18.91 11.90
N TYR A 33 -3.56 18.21 11.32
CA TYR A 33 -3.71 16.84 10.83
C TYR A 33 -4.05 15.87 11.97
N ASP A 34 -3.38 15.99 13.11
CA ASP A 34 -3.58 15.12 14.29
C ASP A 34 -4.96 15.31 14.93
N LYS A 35 -5.49 16.54 14.84
CA LYS A 35 -6.88 16.85 15.22
C LYS A 35 -7.92 16.34 14.22
N GLY A 36 -7.50 15.72 13.11
CA GLY A 36 -8.36 15.31 12.01
C GLY A 36 -8.85 16.48 11.14
N GLU A 37 -8.31 17.68 11.32
CA GLU A 37 -8.66 18.89 10.56
C GLU A 37 -7.90 18.93 9.22
N TYR A 38 -8.11 17.92 8.39
CA TYR A 38 -7.27 17.72 7.20
C TYR A 38 -7.34 18.85 6.15
N ASN A 39 -8.42 19.63 6.13
CA ASN A 39 -8.51 20.83 5.30
C ASN A 39 -7.57 21.94 5.80
N ASN A 40 -7.48 22.11 7.12
CA ASN A 40 -6.58 23.09 7.73
C ASN A 40 -5.13 22.65 7.55
N SER A 41 -4.83 21.36 7.72
CA SER A 41 -3.48 20.85 7.48
C SER A 41 -3.04 21.03 6.02
N GLU A 42 -3.91 20.75 5.05
CA GLU A 42 -3.65 21.04 3.63
C GLU A 42 -3.29 22.52 3.39
N ILE A 43 -4.02 23.45 4.00
CA ILE A 43 -3.76 24.89 3.88
C ILE A 43 -2.36 25.21 4.40
N GLU A 44 -1.99 24.73 5.58
CA GLU A 44 -0.69 24.98 6.20
C GLU A 44 0.46 24.34 5.39
N TYR A 45 0.32 23.11 4.92
CA TYR A 45 1.34 22.49 4.05
C TYR A 45 1.49 23.22 2.72
N ARG A 46 0.41 23.73 2.13
CA ARG A 46 0.49 24.58 0.92
C ARG A 46 1.22 25.90 1.21
N LYS A 47 1.04 26.49 2.39
CA LYS A 47 1.82 27.66 2.82
C LYS A 47 3.30 27.30 2.96
N ALA A 48 3.64 26.16 3.56
CA ALA A 48 5.02 25.67 3.63
C ALA A 48 5.64 25.55 2.22
N LEU A 49 4.92 24.93 1.28
CA LEU A 49 5.36 24.75 -0.11
C LEU A 49 5.42 26.05 -0.93
N SER A 50 4.74 27.11 -0.50
CA SER A 50 4.92 28.45 -1.09
C SER A 50 6.25 29.09 -0.69
N ILE A 51 6.86 28.63 0.42
CA ILE A 51 8.18 29.06 0.88
C ILE A 51 9.27 28.17 0.28
N ASP A 52 9.12 26.84 0.38
CA ASP A 52 10.00 25.86 -0.26
C ASP A 52 9.18 24.82 -1.03
N SER A 53 9.10 25.01 -2.36
CA SER A 53 8.34 24.12 -3.24
C SER A 53 8.92 22.70 -3.38
N THR A 54 10.13 22.47 -2.87
CA THR A 54 10.86 21.20 -2.94
C THR A 54 10.95 20.50 -1.58
N SER A 55 10.36 21.08 -0.53
CA SER A 55 10.36 20.51 0.82
C SER A 55 9.76 19.11 0.81
N PHE A 56 10.59 18.12 1.15
CA PHE A 56 10.15 16.72 1.19
C PHE A 56 8.98 16.55 2.17
N ALA A 57 9.13 17.07 3.39
CA ALA A 57 8.11 16.99 4.43
C ALA A 57 6.83 17.75 4.03
N GLY A 58 6.96 18.94 3.42
CA GLY A 58 5.81 19.69 2.93
C GLY A 58 5.01 18.94 1.86
N ILE A 59 5.68 18.31 0.89
CA ILE A 59 5.01 17.53 -0.17
C ILE A 59 4.42 16.25 0.40
N PHE A 60 5.16 15.55 1.26
CA PHE A 60 4.75 14.28 1.86
C PHE A 60 3.50 14.48 2.72
N ASN A 61 3.53 15.43 3.66
CA ASN A 61 2.42 15.66 4.57
C ASN A 61 1.21 16.26 3.85
N LEU A 62 1.41 17.05 2.79
CA LEU A 62 0.32 17.46 1.90
C LEU A 62 -0.34 16.25 1.24
N ALA A 63 0.45 15.30 0.72
CA ALA A 63 -0.07 14.10 0.09
C ALA A 63 -0.88 13.24 1.07
N ASP A 64 -0.41 13.10 2.31
CA ASP A 64 -1.13 12.41 3.40
C ASP A 64 -2.44 13.13 3.74
N ALA A 65 -2.44 14.45 3.91
CA ALA A 65 -3.64 15.23 4.16
C ALA A 65 -4.67 15.06 3.04
N LEU A 66 -4.24 15.12 1.78
CA LEU A 66 -5.09 14.88 0.61
C LEU A 66 -5.65 13.44 0.61
N TYR A 67 -4.84 12.46 1.01
CA TYR A 67 -5.29 11.08 1.13
C TYR A 67 -6.40 10.94 2.18
N LYS A 68 -6.21 11.51 3.39
CA LYS A 68 -7.21 11.48 4.47
C LYS A 68 -8.51 12.19 4.08
N GLN A 69 -8.43 13.24 3.25
CA GLN A 69 -9.59 13.89 2.63
C GLN A 69 -10.23 13.08 1.49
N LYS A 70 -9.75 11.87 1.19
CA LYS A 70 -10.20 11.01 0.07
C LYS A 70 -9.95 11.62 -1.31
N LYS A 71 -9.07 12.63 -1.41
CA LYS A 71 -8.60 13.24 -2.66
C LYS A 71 -7.45 12.40 -3.23
N TYR A 72 -7.72 11.13 -3.48
CA TYR A 72 -6.67 10.13 -3.78
C TYR A 72 -5.88 10.40 -5.07
N ALA A 73 -6.49 11.06 -6.06
CA ALA A 73 -5.80 11.44 -7.30
C ALA A 73 -4.79 12.58 -7.04
N ASP A 74 -5.14 13.53 -6.19
CA ASP A 74 -4.23 14.62 -5.80
C ASP A 74 -3.10 14.08 -4.91
N ALA A 75 -3.42 13.18 -3.98
CA ALA A 75 -2.44 12.48 -3.16
C ALA A 75 -1.43 11.69 -4.02
N GLU A 76 -1.91 10.88 -4.98
CA GLU A 76 -1.03 10.16 -5.92
C GLU A 76 -0.08 11.12 -6.65
N LYS A 77 -0.60 12.26 -7.11
CA LYS A 77 0.20 13.27 -7.81
C LYS A 77 1.32 13.80 -6.91
N GLU A 78 1.03 14.14 -5.66
CA GLU A 78 2.03 14.65 -4.72
C GLU A 78 3.06 13.58 -4.33
N PHE A 79 2.65 12.35 -3.97
CA PHE A 79 3.59 11.24 -3.71
C PHE A 79 4.48 10.92 -4.91
N SER A 80 3.92 10.97 -6.13
CA SER A 80 4.69 10.69 -7.34
C SER A 80 5.87 11.66 -7.54
N LYS A 81 5.77 12.90 -7.06
CA LYS A 81 6.88 13.87 -7.10
C LYS A 81 8.05 13.39 -6.25
N LEU A 82 7.75 12.80 -5.09
CA LEU A 82 8.75 12.34 -4.12
C LEU A 82 9.49 11.07 -4.57
N THR A 83 8.93 10.27 -5.47
CA THR A 83 9.61 9.09 -6.03
C THR A 83 10.93 9.42 -6.74
N LYS A 84 11.06 10.66 -7.23
CA LYS A 84 12.25 11.18 -7.90
C LYS A 84 13.21 11.92 -6.96
N SER A 85 12.82 12.10 -5.69
CA SER A 85 13.65 12.80 -4.71
C SER A 85 14.98 12.08 -4.50
N PRO A 86 16.10 12.81 -4.28
CA PRO A 86 17.36 12.18 -3.88
C PRO A 86 17.29 11.59 -2.46
N ASN A 87 16.32 12.01 -1.63
CA ASN A 87 16.14 11.49 -0.27
C ASN A 87 15.75 10.00 -0.31
N THR A 88 16.70 9.11 -0.04
CA THR A 88 16.50 7.65 -0.10
C THR A 88 15.81 7.09 1.13
N GLU A 89 15.97 7.75 2.28
CA GLU A 89 15.55 7.27 3.61
C GLU A 89 14.05 7.04 3.68
N LYS A 90 13.26 7.89 3.04
CA LYS A 90 11.79 7.83 3.04
C LYS A 90 11.18 7.36 1.73
N LYS A 91 11.97 6.80 0.81
CA LYS A 91 11.43 6.32 -0.48
C LYS A 91 10.52 5.12 -0.30
N SER A 92 10.79 4.23 0.66
CA SER A 92 9.90 3.09 0.92
C SER A 92 8.50 3.58 1.26
N ASP A 93 8.39 4.48 2.23
CA ASP A 93 7.12 5.07 2.69
C ASP A 93 6.40 5.81 1.57
N VAL A 94 7.13 6.57 0.75
CA VAL A 94 6.56 7.23 -0.44
C VAL A 94 5.94 6.22 -1.40
N PHE A 95 6.64 5.13 -1.71
CA PHE A 95 6.12 4.09 -2.60
C PHE A 95 4.94 3.35 -1.97
N TYR A 96 4.98 3.08 -0.67
CA TYR A 96 3.90 2.47 0.07
C TYR A 96 2.63 3.35 0.02
N ASN A 97 2.73 4.63 0.42
CA ASN A 97 1.62 5.57 0.41
C ASN A 97 1.11 5.85 -1.02
N LEU A 98 2.00 5.90 -2.01
CA LEU A 98 1.62 5.98 -3.43
C LEU A 98 0.78 4.77 -3.85
N GLY A 99 1.20 3.57 -3.45
CA GLY A 99 0.45 2.33 -3.67
C GLY A 99 -0.94 2.39 -3.04
N ASN A 100 -1.05 2.87 -1.80
CA ASN A 100 -2.32 3.03 -1.11
C ASN A 100 -3.23 4.02 -1.83
N ALA A 101 -2.71 5.19 -2.24
CA ALA A 101 -3.47 6.20 -2.99
C ALA A 101 -3.97 5.66 -4.33
N GLN A 102 -3.14 4.89 -5.04
CA GLN A 102 -3.53 4.23 -6.27
C GLN A 102 -4.62 3.18 -6.04
N PHE A 103 -4.45 2.34 -5.03
CA PHE A 103 -5.42 1.30 -4.70
C PHE A 103 -6.81 1.89 -4.39
N LYS A 104 -6.87 2.96 -3.58
CA LYS A 104 -8.10 3.70 -3.30
C LYS A 104 -8.79 4.28 -4.53
N GLN A 105 -8.03 4.73 -5.52
CA GLN A 105 -8.61 5.15 -6.80
C GLN A 105 -9.21 3.97 -7.56
N ALA A 106 -8.57 2.80 -7.52
CA ALA A 106 -9.12 1.60 -8.15
C ALA A 106 -10.44 1.17 -7.52
N GLU A 107 -10.58 1.26 -6.19
CA GLU A 107 -11.85 1.01 -5.50
C GLU A 107 -12.97 1.92 -6.03
N LYS A 108 -12.69 3.22 -6.14
CA LYS A 108 -13.65 4.19 -6.69
C LYS A 108 -13.99 3.89 -8.16
N LEU A 109 -13.03 3.41 -8.95
CA LEU A 109 -13.28 3.00 -10.34
C LEU A 109 -14.18 1.75 -10.40
N LEU A 110 -13.95 0.77 -9.53
CA LEU A 110 -14.78 -0.44 -9.45
C LEU A 110 -16.22 -0.16 -9.03
N GLN A 111 -16.41 0.75 -8.08
CA GLN A 111 -17.75 1.22 -7.68
C GLN A 111 -18.50 1.90 -8.84
N ASN A 112 -17.77 2.56 -9.74
CA ASN A 112 -18.32 3.18 -10.94
C ASN A 112 -18.39 2.23 -12.15
N GLY A 113 -18.15 0.93 -11.96
CA GLY A 113 -18.17 -0.08 -13.02
C GLY A 113 -17.03 0.02 -14.04
N LYS A 114 -16.00 0.85 -13.77
CA LYS A 114 -14.84 1.08 -14.66
C LYS A 114 -13.77 0.01 -14.44
N ASN A 115 -14.12 -1.25 -14.69
CA ASN A 115 -13.27 -2.39 -14.34
C ASN A 115 -11.90 -2.38 -15.04
N GLN A 116 -11.81 -1.93 -16.29
CA GLN A 116 -10.52 -1.86 -17.01
C GLN A 116 -9.59 -0.81 -16.42
N ASP A 117 -10.11 0.38 -16.11
CA ASP A 117 -9.34 1.45 -15.48
C ASP A 117 -8.88 1.02 -14.07
N ALA A 118 -9.76 0.33 -13.33
CA ALA A 118 -9.42 -0.22 -12.02
C ALA A 118 -8.29 -1.26 -12.10
N ILE A 119 -8.33 -2.20 -13.06
CA ILE A 119 -7.27 -3.19 -13.29
C ILE A 119 -5.93 -2.49 -13.54
N LYS A 120 -5.92 -1.44 -14.37
CA LYS A 120 -4.72 -0.65 -14.63
C LYS A 120 -4.21 -0.01 -13.34
N LYS A 121 -5.09 0.61 -12.56
CA LYS A 121 -4.74 1.31 -11.33
C LYS A 121 -4.27 0.36 -10.21
N ILE A 122 -4.84 -0.83 -10.08
CA ILE A 122 -4.35 -1.89 -9.17
C ILE A 122 -2.98 -2.40 -9.60
N SER A 123 -2.74 -2.52 -10.90
CA SER A 123 -1.42 -2.92 -11.40
C SER A 123 -0.36 -1.87 -11.04
N GLN A 124 -0.72 -0.59 -11.05
CA GLN A 124 0.16 0.50 -10.57
C GLN A 124 0.42 0.38 -9.07
N SER A 125 -0.60 0.15 -8.25
CA SER A 125 -0.41 0.01 -6.79
C SER A 125 0.49 -1.17 -6.43
N ILE A 126 0.34 -2.30 -7.13
CA ILE A 126 1.21 -3.48 -6.97
C ILE A 126 2.68 -3.12 -7.23
N GLU A 127 2.96 -2.37 -8.30
CA GLU A 127 4.33 -1.96 -8.60
C GLU A 127 4.88 -1.00 -7.54
N SER A 128 4.05 -0.09 -7.04
CA SER A 128 4.41 0.80 -5.93
C SER A 128 4.75 0.01 -4.66
N TYR A 129 3.93 -0.97 -4.24
CA TYR A 129 4.26 -1.82 -3.09
C TYR A 129 5.52 -2.67 -3.31
N LYS A 130 5.74 -3.19 -4.52
CA LYS A 130 7.01 -3.87 -4.85
C LYS A 130 8.21 -2.95 -4.70
N ASN A 131 8.09 -1.69 -5.12
CA ASN A 131 9.16 -0.71 -4.95
C ASN A 131 9.40 -0.38 -3.48
N ALA A 132 8.35 -0.26 -2.66
CA ALA A 132 8.48 -0.14 -1.21
C ALA A 132 9.27 -1.33 -0.63
N LEU A 133 8.85 -2.57 -0.96
CA LEU A 133 9.51 -3.79 -0.46
C LEU A 133 10.93 -4.02 -1.00
N ARG A 134 11.30 -3.44 -2.13
CA ARG A 134 12.70 -3.44 -2.60
C ARG A 134 13.60 -2.58 -1.71
N LEU A 135 13.04 -1.55 -1.09
CA LEU A 135 13.76 -0.61 -0.22
C LEU A 135 13.67 -1.03 1.25
N ASN A 136 12.51 -1.52 1.69
CA ASN A 136 12.29 -2.12 2.99
C ASN A 136 11.65 -3.51 2.85
N PRO A 137 12.47 -4.59 2.73
CA PRO A 137 11.95 -5.95 2.58
C PRO A 137 11.19 -6.51 3.79
N TYR A 138 11.24 -5.85 4.94
CA TYR A 138 10.64 -6.33 6.18
C TYR A 138 9.27 -5.70 6.49
N ASP A 139 8.89 -4.65 5.76
CA ASP A 139 7.59 -3.97 5.85
C ASP A 139 6.43 -4.97 5.69
N LYS A 140 5.76 -5.31 6.81
CA LYS A 140 4.68 -6.30 6.87
C LYS A 140 3.42 -5.75 6.19
N GLU A 141 3.15 -4.46 6.35
CA GLU A 141 2.05 -3.73 5.74
C GLU A 141 2.15 -3.73 4.22
N ALA A 142 3.32 -3.42 3.66
CA ALA A 142 3.55 -3.43 2.22
C ALA A 142 3.43 -4.85 1.65
N LYS A 143 3.89 -5.89 2.36
CA LYS A 143 3.68 -7.30 1.98
C LYS A 143 2.20 -7.66 1.94
N TYR A 144 1.47 -7.31 2.99
CA TYR A 144 0.05 -7.56 3.09
C TYR A 144 -0.72 -6.84 1.96
N ASN A 145 -0.47 -5.55 1.77
CA ASN A 145 -1.11 -4.74 0.73
C ASN A 145 -0.77 -5.24 -0.68
N LEU A 146 0.47 -5.68 -0.91
CA LEU A 146 0.88 -6.31 -2.17
C LEU A 146 0.13 -7.61 -2.43
N SER A 147 0.08 -8.50 -1.43
CA SER A 147 -0.63 -9.78 -1.53
C SER A 147 -2.11 -9.56 -1.82
N TYR A 148 -2.74 -8.66 -1.07
CA TYR A 148 -4.13 -8.30 -1.24
C TYR A 148 -4.43 -7.71 -2.62
N ALA A 149 -3.66 -6.70 -3.06
CA ALA A 149 -3.84 -6.10 -4.37
C ALA A 149 -3.66 -7.11 -5.52
N SER A 150 -2.73 -8.05 -5.35
CA SER A 150 -2.49 -9.13 -6.31
C SER A 150 -3.69 -10.08 -6.42
N GLU A 151 -4.30 -10.46 -5.29
CA GLU A 151 -5.49 -11.32 -5.28
C GLU A 151 -6.71 -10.62 -5.90
N VAL A 152 -6.91 -9.34 -5.59
CA VAL A 152 -7.96 -8.51 -6.22
C VAL A 152 -7.78 -8.47 -7.74
N LEU A 153 -6.56 -8.21 -8.22
CA LEU A 153 -6.25 -8.19 -9.64
C LEU A 153 -6.53 -9.54 -10.31
N LYS A 154 -6.15 -10.64 -9.66
CA LYS A 154 -6.37 -12.01 -10.14
C LYS A 154 -7.86 -12.28 -10.32
N LYS A 155 -8.70 -11.95 -9.34
CA LYS A 155 -10.16 -12.14 -9.42
C LYS A 155 -10.80 -11.32 -10.53
N LEU A 156 -10.44 -10.04 -10.64
CA LEU A 156 -10.95 -9.17 -11.70
C LEU A 156 -10.60 -9.69 -13.11
N LYS A 157 -9.36 -10.17 -13.31
CA LYS A 157 -8.94 -10.79 -14.57
C LYS A 157 -9.69 -12.10 -14.87
N GLN A 158 -9.88 -12.95 -13.86
CA GLN A 158 -10.67 -14.17 -14.01
C GLN A 158 -12.13 -13.86 -14.39
N GLN A 159 -12.75 -12.86 -13.78
CA GLN A 159 -14.09 -12.41 -14.12
C GLN A 159 -14.16 -11.91 -15.59
N GLN A 160 -13.17 -11.14 -16.03
CA GLN A 160 -13.09 -10.67 -17.42
C GLN A 160 -12.95 -11.82 -18.42
N GLN A 161 -12.09 -12.80 -18.14
CA GLN A 161 -11.92 -13.99 -18.99
C GLN A 161 -13.19 -14.82 -19.05
N GLN A 162 -13.91 -14.98 -17.94
CA GLN A 162 -15.19 -15.69 -17.93
C GLN A 162 -16.24 -14.99 -18.81
N GLN A 163 -16.29 -13.66 -18.78
CA GLN A 163 -17.18 -12.89 -19.66
C GLN A 163 -16.79 -13.05 -21.14
N GLN A 164 -15.50 -12.98 -21.47
CA GLN A 164 -15.01 -13.14 -22.85
C GLN A 164 -15.26 -14.56 -23.40
N ASN A 165 -14.94 -15.59 -22.62
CA ASN A 165 -15.18 -16.99 -23.00
C ASN A 165 -16.67 -17.30 -23.21
N GLN A 166 -17.56 -16.59 -22.51
CA GLN A 166 -19.00 -16.73 -22.70
C GLN A 166 -19.50 -16.02 -23.96
N ASN A 167 -19.04 -14.81 -24.27
CA ASN A 167 -19.37 -14.14 -25.53
C ASN A 167 -18.92 -14.99 -26.73
N SER A 168 -17.72 -15.58 -26.66
CA SER A 168 -17.22 -16.50 -27.69
C SER A 168 -18.06 -17.78 -27.80
N LYS A 169 -18.54 -18.34 -26.69
CA LYS A 169 -19.45 -19.51 -26.70
C LYS A 169 -20.83 -19.15 -27.26
N GLN A 170 -21.35 -17.96 -26.95
CA GLN A 170 -22.65 -17.51 -27.44
C GLN A 170 -22.62 -17.22 -28.95
N ASN A 171 -21.55 -16.60 -29.45
CA ASN A 171 -21.31 -16.44 -30.88
C ASN A 171 -21.17 -17.79 -31.59
N LYS A 172 -20.48 -18.76 -30.99
CA LYS A 172 -20.40 -20.14 -31.51
C LYS A 172 -21.73 -20.87 -31.47
N GLN A 173 -22.62 -20.58 -30.51
CA GLN A 173 -23.96 -21.17 -30.47
C GLN A 173 -24.88 -20.58 -31.55
N GLN A 174 -24.80 -19.27 -31.81
CA GLN A 174 -25.48 -18.65 -32.95
C GLN A 174 -24.94 -19.14 -34.30
N GLN A 175 -23.64 -19.41 -34.42
CA GLN A 175 -23.08 -20.06 -35.61
C GLN A 175 -23.52 -21.53 -35.75
N LYS A 176 -23.61 -22.28 -34.65
CA LYS A 176 -24.10 -23.68 -34.67
C LYS A 176 -25.61 -23.80 -34.91
N GLU A 177 -26.40 -22.77 -34.64
CA GLU A 177 -27.80 -22.69 -35.09
C GLU A 177 -27.91 -22.47 -36.61
N ASN A 178 -26.87 -21.92 -37.26
CA ASN A 178 -26.80 -21.83 -38.73
C ASN A 178 -26.16 -23.08 -39.39
N ASP A 179 -25.29 -23.80 -38.68
CA ASP A 179 -24.55 -24.96 -39.23
C ASP A 179 -24.94 -26.29 -38.56
N ASN A 180 -26.24 -26.59 -38.52
CA ASN A 180 -26.68 -27.93 -38.12
C ASN A 180 -26.53 -28.94 -39.28
N LYS A 181 -25.27 -29.25 -39.63
CA LYS A 181 -24.86 -30.50 -40.30
C LYS A 181 -23.50 -30.95 -39.78
N GLY A 182 -23.51 -31.97 -38.91
CA GLY A 182 -22.46 -32.99 -38.92
C GLY A 182 -21.60 -33.19 -37.66
N LYS A 183 -21.98 -34.24 -36.92
CA LYS A 183 -21.15 -35.34 -36.36
C LYS A 183 -20.31 -35.16 -35.08
N GLU A 184 -20.50 -36.21 -34.25
CA GLU A 184 -19.85 -36.60 -33.00
C GLU A 184 -18.53 -37.37 -33.19
N GLN A 185 -17.85 -37.59 -32.04
CA GLN A 185 -16.83 -38.59 -31.64
C GLN A 185 -15.54 -37.90 -31.13
N SER A 186 -14.84 -38.35 -30.08
CA SER A 186 -14.89 -39.51 -29.19
C SER A 186 -13.98 -39.23 -27.96
N LYS A 187 -14.18 -39.97 -26.85
CA LYS A 187 -13.31 -39.98 -25.65
C LYS A 187 -12.43 -41.24 -25.67
N ASP A 188 -11.18 -41.14 -25.22
CA ASP A 188 -10.61 -42.17 -24.33
C ASP A 188 -9.42 -41.66 -23.48
N LYS A 189 -9.19 -42.35 -22.36
CA LYS A 189 -8.27 -42.08 -21.23
C LYS A 189 -6.88 -42.69 -21.39
N GLN A 190 -5.88 -42.17 -20.65
CA GLN A 190 -4.84 -42.99 -20.00
C GLN A 190 -4.23 -42.30 -18.75
N GLN A 191 -3.86 -43.11 -17.77
CA GLN A 191 -3.35 -42.81 -16.40
C GLN A 191 -1.81 -42.77 -16.32
N GLY A 192 -1.27 -42.11 -15.28
CA GLY A 192 0.09 -42.33 -14.74
C GLY A 192 0.41 -41.40 -13.56
N GLN A 193 0.87 -41.96 -12.44
CA GLN A 193 0.96 -41.33 -11.10
C GLN A 193 2.26 -40.55 -10.86
N ASN A 194 2.14 -39.35 -10.29
CA ASN A 194 3.08 -38.66 -9.39
C ASN A 194 2.28 -37.55 -8.69
N THR A 195 2.12 -37.61 -7.36
CA THR A 195 1.38 -36.57 -6.62
C THR A 195 2.36 -35.56 -6.05
N ASP A 196 2.35 -34.40 -6.70
CA ASP A 196 2.83 -33.08 -6.29
C ASP A 196 1.55 -32.26 -6.18
N SER A 197 1.09 -32.05 -4.94
CA SER A 197 -0.29 -31.62 -4.68
C SER A 197 -0.57 -30.17 -5.09
N ASP A 198 0.46 -29.34 -5.28
CA ASP A 198 0.33 -27.96 -5.74
C ASP A 198 1.00 -27.66 -7.10
N ASN A 199 1.63 -28.67 -7.71
CA ASN A 199 2.30 -28.65 -9.02
C ASN A 199 3.47 -27.65 -9.10
N ASP A 200 4.28 -27.57 -8.05
CA ASP A 200 5.46 -26.70 -8.02
C ASP A 200 6.77 -27.40 -8.44
N GLY A 201 6.74 -28.73 -8.64
CA GLY A 201 7.85 -29.56 -9.08
C GLY A 201 8.56 -30.35 -7.97
N ILE A 202 8.13 -30.27 -6.71
CA ILE A 202 8.72 -30.98 -5.56
C ILE A 202 7.73 -32.02 -5.01
N PRO A 203 8.12 -33.29 -4.79
CA PRO A 203 7.19 -34.29 -4.26
C PRO A 203 6.89 -34.11 -2.76
N ASP A 204 5.61 -34.14 -2.37
CA ASP A 204 5.05 -33.98 -1.00
C ASP A 204 5.78 -34.77 0.12
N LYS A 205 6.48 -35.85 -0.24
CA LYS A 205 7.24 -36.70 0.72
C LYS A 205 8.56 -36.08 1.19
N THR A 206 9.02 -35.04 0.51
CA THR A 206 10.30 -34.36 0.76
C THR A 206 10.14 -33.18 1.73
N GLU A 207 8.90 -32.86 2.10
CA GLU A 207 8.56 -31.63 2.85
C GLU A 207 8.23 -31.85 4.34
N LYS A 208 8.52 -33.04 4.89
CA LYS A 208 8.29 -33.31 6.32
C LYS A 208 9.55 -33.76 7.07
N ASN A 209 10.03 -32.88 7.97
CA ASN A 209 10.28 -33.09 9.41
C ASN A 209 11.22 -31.98 9.95
N GLU A 210 10.76 -31.12 10.87
CA GLU A 210 10.70 -31.23 12.35
C GLU A 210 11.92 -30.55 13.04
N ASP A 211 11.62 -29.44 13.73
CA ASP A 211 12.02 -29.04 15.11
C ASP A 211 13.46 -29.33 15.63
N GLN A 212 14.18 -28.43 16.33
CA GLN A 212 13.88 -27.92 17.70
C GLN A 212 15.03 -26.95 18.22
N PRO A 213 15.17 -26.51 19.51
CA PRO A 213 15.16 -25.09 19.97
C PRO A 213 16.38 -24.62 20.82
N GLY A 214 16.38 -23.35 21.30
CA GLY A 214 17.29 -22.87 22.36
C GLY A 214 17.17 -21.37 22.73
N LYS A 215 16.44 -21.04 23.81
CA LYS A 215 16.15 -19.67 24.31
C LYS A 215 17.30 -19.09 25.16
N LYS A 216 17.82 -17.92 24.79
CA LYS A 216 17.97 -16.77 25.71
C LYS A 216 16.68 -15.95 25.56
N GLN A 217 16.07 -15.50 26.67
CA GLN A 217 14.93 -14.57 26.54
C GLN A 217 15.48 -13.27 25.97
N ASN A 218 15.02 -12.93 24.78
CA ASN A 218 15.32 -11.66 24.16
C ASN A 218 14.46 -10.58 24.83
N PRO A 219 14.93 -9.32 24.93
CA PRO A 219 14.14 -8.19 25.43
C PRO A 219 12.76 -8.13 24.76
N ASP A 220 11.76 -7.68 25.50
CA ASP A 220 10.34 -7.57 25.13
C ASP A 220 9.81 -6.33 25.87
N THR A 221 9.92 -5.17 25.22
CA THR A 221 9.82 -3.84 25.81
C THR A 221 8.36 -3.47 26.11
N ASP A 222 7.44 -3.78 25.19
CA ASP A 222 6.00 -3.57 25.38
C ASP A 222 5.27 -4.75 26.05
N ASN A 223 5.96 -5.88 26.26
CA ASN A 223 5.46 -7.11 26.89
C ASN A 223 4.29 -7.77 26.15
N ASP A 224 4.19 -7.61 24.82
CA ASP A 224 3.15 -8.25 24.01
C ASP A 224 3.41 -9.75 23.74
N GLY A 225 4.61 -10.23 24.09
CA GLY A 225 5.07 -11.61 23.88
C GLY A 225 5.90 -11.81 22.61
N THR A 226 6.10 -10.76 21.82
CA THR A 226 7.04 -10.65 20.69
C THR A 226 8.31 -9.98 21.21
N PRO A 227 9.46 -10.67 21.20
CA PRO A 227 10.66 -10.00 21.69
C PRO A 227 11.16 -8.95 20.68
N ASP A 228 11.62 -7.79 21.16
CA ASP A 228 12.01 -6.57 20.43
C ASP A 228 12.71 -6.80 19.10
N TYR A 229 13.70 -7.71 19.04
CA TYR A 229 14.41 -8.00 17.79
C TYR A 229 13.54 -8.59 16.65
N LYS A 230 12.29 -8.98 16.97
CA LYS A 230 11.24 -9.43 16.06
C LYS A 230 10.03 -8.50 16.06
N ASP A 231 10.01 -7.54 16.97
CA ASP A 231 9.01 -6.50 17.03
C ASP A 231 9.41 -5.36 16.08
N PRO A 232 8.53 -4.93 15.15
CA PRO A 232 8.78 -3.76 14.32
C PRO A 232 8.53 -2.41 15.02
N ASP A 233 7.94 -2.42 16.22
CA ASP A 233 7.53 -1.27 17.05
C ASP A 233 7.64 -1.72 18.53
N SER A 234 8.87 -1.83 19.03
CA SER A 234 9.23 -2.53 20.27
C SER A 234 8.62 -1.90 21.53
N ASP A 235 8.29 -0.61 21.50
CA ASP A 235 7.62 0.10 22.59
C ASP A 235 6.14 0.46 22.31
N ASN A 236 5.66 0.14 21.10
CA ASN A 236 4.26 0.18 20.67
C ASN A 236 3.65 1.59 20.72
N ASP A 237 4.47 2.59 20.44
CA ASP A 237 4.08 3.99 20.42
C ASP A 237 3.45 4.40 19.04
N GLY A 238 3.59 3.52 18.05
CA GLY A 238 3.09 3.67 16.68
C GLY A 238 4.07 4.34 15.72
N ILE A 239 5.34 4.44 16.09
CA ILE A 239 6.50 4.79 15.28
C ILE A 239 7.35 3.52 15.12
N PRO A 240 7.86 3.18 13.92
CA PRO A 240 8.59 1.92 13.77
C PRO A 240 10.04 2.02 14.24
N ASP A 241 10.57 0.97 14.90
CA ASP A 241 11.95 0.91 15.41
C ASP A 241 13.01 1.32 14.40
N THR A 242 12.81 0.92 13.15
CA THR A 242 13.74 1.21 12.05
C THR A 242 13.90 2.70 11.78
N TYR A 243 12.99 3.51 12.27
CA TYR A 243 12.99 4.94 12.14
C TYR A 243 13.60 5.63 13.35
N GLU A 244 13.24 5.16 14.53
CA GLU A 244 13.75 5.66 15.81
C GLU A 244 15.20 5.26 16.04
N ALA A 245 15.62 4.04 15.64
CA ALA A 245 17.01 3.60 15.71
C ALA A 245 17.98 4.49 14.90
N GLY A 246 17.49 5.36 14.02
CA GLY A 246 18.33 6.29 13.26
C GLY A 246 19.23 5.60 12.23
N LYS A 247 20.26 6.34 11.76
CA LYS A 247 21.01 5.98 10.54
C LYS A 247 22.05 4.88 10.72
N ASP A 248 22.49 4.64 11.95
CA ASP A 248 23.48 3.61 12.26
C ASP A 248 22.88 2.59 13.23
N PRO A 249 22.40 1.44 12.74
CA PRO A 249 21.85 0.39 13.60
C PRO A 249 22.85 -0.19 14.61
N GLN A 250 24.15 0.06 14.45
CA GLN A 250 25.17 -0.33 15.43
C GLN A 250 25.34 0.69 16.55
N HIS A 251 24.85 1.92 16.35
CA HIS A 251 24.83 3.01 17.32
C HIS A 251 23.45 3.68 17.22
N PRO A 252 22.39 2.98 17.68
CA PRO A 252 21.05 3.48 17.51
C PRO A 252 20.89 4.84 18.19
N LYS A 253 20.02 5.68 17.62
CA LYS A 253 19.73 7.01 18.15
C LYS A 253 19.16 6.87 19.57
N ASP A 254 19.63 7.76 20.42
CA ASP A 254 19.30 7.90 21.83
C ASP A 254 19.25 9.43 22.05
N THR A 255 18.05 9.98 22.01
CA THR A 255 17.82 11.42 21.85
C THR A 255 18.04 12.18 23.13
N ASP A 256 17.64 11.62 24.28
CA ASP A 256 17.86 12.22 25.60
C ASP A 256 19.18 11.77 26.26
N ASN A 257 19.87 10.77 25.69
CA ASN A 257 21.13 10.17 26.15
C ASN A 257 21.02 9.44 27.50
N ASP A 258 19.88 8.83 27.81
CA ASP A 258 19.67 8.05 29.02
C ASP A 258 20.18 6.59 28.91
N GLY A 259 20.54 6.17 27.69
CA GLY A 259 21.07 4.84 27.37
C GLY A 259 20.02 3.84 26.88
N ILE A 260 18.75 4.23 26.77
CA ILE A 260 17.68 3.52 26.07
C ILE A 260 17.62 4.09 24.65
N PRO A 261 17.78 3.25 23.61
CA PRO A 261 17.59 3.72 22.25
C PRO A 261 16.15 4.17 22.00
N ASP A 262 15.95 5.21 21.19
CA ASP A 262 14.63 5.80 20.87
C ASP A 262 13.57 4.72 20.52
N TYR A 263 13.94 3.65 19.81
CA TYR A 263 13.01 2.58 19.40
C TYR A 263 12.51 1.67 20.55
N ARG A 264 12.94 1.94 21.78
CA ARG A 264 12.56 1.23 23.01
C ARG A 264 12.13 2.22 24.08
N ASP A 265 11.97 3.49 23.71
CA ASP A 265 11.63 4.56 24.62
C ASP A 265 10.34 5.22 24.16
N THR A 266 9.32 5.14 25.02
CA THR A 266 8.01 5.73 24.75
C THR A 266 7.98 7.27 24.84
N ASP A 267 9.08 7.91 25.26
CA ASP A 267 9.27 9.36 25.39
C ASP A 267 10.74 9.72 25.07
N SER A 268 11.14 9.49 23.82
CA SER A 268 12.52 9.51 23.32
C SER A 268 13.31 10.78 23.64
N ASP A 269 12.66 11.95 23.76
CA ASP A 269 13.31 13.21 24.13
C ASP A 269 13.05 13.67 25.57
N ASN A 270 12.32 12.85 26.33
CA ASN A 270 12.03 12.96 27.75
C ASN A 270 11.46 14.34 28.13
N ASP A 271 10.67 14.91 27.21
CA ASP A 271 10.02 16.21 27.38
C ASP A 271 8.69 16.11 28.16
N GLY A 272 8.25 14.87 28.43
CA GLY A 272 7.05 14.52 29.16
C GLY A 272 5.81 14.32 28.29
N ILE A 273 5.97 14.29 26.96
CA ILE A 273 4.94 13.95 25.98
C ILE A 273 5.35 12.61 25.33
N PRO A 274 4.57 11.53 25.51
CA PRO A 274 4.90 10.25 24.89
C PRO A 274 4.99 10.37 23.36
N ASP A 275 5.95 9.71 22.72
CA ASP A 275 6.22 9.77 21.27
C ASP A 275 4.97 9.50 20.42
N SER A 276 4.14 8.56 20.87
CA SER A 276 2.82 8.28 20.31
C SER A 276 1.89 9.50 20.14
N LYS A 277 2.15 10.56 20.92
CA LYS A 277 1.41 11.83 21.05
C LYS A 277 2.31 13.05 20.86
N ASP A 278 3.62 12.87 20.65
CA ASP A 278 4.55 13.96 20.45
C ASP A 278 4.43 14.48 19.00
N PRO A 279 4.11 15.77 18.81
CA PRO A 279 4.08 16.40 17.48
C PRO A 279 5.44 16.63 16.83
N ASP A 280 6.55 16.57 17.58
CA ASP A 280 7.90 16.66 17.04
C ASP A 280 8.47 15.27 16.67
N ALA A 281 7.87 14.20 17.20
CA ALA A 281 7.96 12.86 16.65
C ALA A 281 7.39 12.79 15.22
N LEU A 282 8.11 12.09 14.36
CA LEU A 282 7.97 12.16 12.92
C LEU A 282 6.63 11.56 12.38
N PRO A 283 6.19 11.86 11.13
CA PRO A 283 4.83 11.51 10.67
C PRO A 283 4.61 10.01 10.41
N LYS A 284 3.51 9.48 10.99
CA LYS A 284 3.03 8.09 10.88
C LYS A 284 2.62 7.73 9.44
N ALA A 285 3.15 6.63 8.90
CA ALA A 285 2.80 6.14 7.56
C ALA A 285 1.30 5.79 7.44
N VAL A 286 0.69 6.08 6.28
CA VAL A 286 -0.75 5.90 6.10
C VAL A 286 -1.07 4.44 5.80
N LYS A 287 -1.47 3.67 6.82
CA LYS A 287 -1.88 2.27 6.66
C LYS A 287 -3.19 2.12 5.88
N MET A 288 -3.24 1.19 4.91
CA MET A 288 -4.52 0.74 4.34
C MET A 288 -5.25 -0.11 5.39
N SER A 289 -6.50 0.24 5.74
CA SER A 289 -7.24 -0.51 6.75
C SER A 289 -7.65 -1.90 6.24
N ASP A 290 -7.61 -2.90 7.12
CA ASP A 290 -8.08 -4.25 6.83
C ASP A 290 -9.56 -4.25 6.42
N ASP A 291 -10.37 -3.38 7.01
CA ASP A 291 -11.79 -3.25 6.72
C ASP A 291 -12.04 -2.84 5.28
N ASP A 292 -11.26 -1.89 4.75
CA ASP A 292 -11.37 -1.45 3.37
C ASP A 292 -11.05 -2.60 2.39
N ALA A 293 -9.99 -3.35 2.71
CA ALA A 293 -9.61 -4.53 1.94
C ALA A 293 -10.72 -5.61 1.99
N GLN A 294 -11.27 -5.91 3.16
CA GLN A 294 -12.35 -6.90 3.27
C GLN A 294 -13.60 -6.46 2.51
N ARG A 295 -13.96 -5.17 2.60
CA ARG A 295 -15.12 -4.60 1.90
C ARG A 295 -14.99 -4.73 0.39
N LEU A 296 -13.83 -4.47 -0.18
CA LEU A 296 -13.64 -4.60 -1.63
C LEU A 296 -13.67 -6.07 -2.08
N LEU A 297 -13.09 -6.98 -1.31
CA LEU A 297 -13.15 -8.40 -1.62
C LEU A 297 -14.59 -8.90 -1.62
N GLN A 298 -15.38 -8.46 -0.64
CA GLN A 298 -16.79 -8.75 -0.54
C GLN A 298 -17.57 -8.18 -1.74
N TYR A 299 -17.31 -6.92 -2.11
CA TYR A 299 -17.89 -6.29 -3.30
C TYR A 299 -17.62 -7.12 -4.57
N ILE A 300 -16.40 -7.59 -4.78
CA ILE A 300 -16.03 -8.41 -5.95
C ILE A 300 -16.78 -9.76 -5.92
N LYS A 301 -16.83 -10.43 -4.77
CA LYS A 301 -17.60 -11.69 -4.61
C LYS A 301 -19.08 -11.49 -4.93
N GLU A 302 -19.67 -10.37 -4.52
CA GLU A 302 -21.05 -10.02 -4.81
C GLU A 302 -21.27 -9.76 -6.31
N GLN A 303 -20.39 -8.99 -6.95
CA GLN A 303 -20.43 -8.77 -8.40
C GLN A 303 -20.33 -10.09 -9.18
N GLU A 304 -19.49 -11.02 -8.74
CA GLU A 304 -19.42 -12.36 -9.33
C GLU A 304 -20.74 -13.13 -9.18
N LYS A 305 -21.34 -13.10 -7.98
CA LYS A 305 -22.62 -13.77 -7.70
C LYS A 305 -23.75 -13.20 -8.58
N GLU A 306 -23.85 -11.89 -8.69
CA GLU A 306 -24.85 -11.23 -9.54
C GLU A 306 -24.61 -11.53 -11.03
N THR A 307 -23.35 -11.53 -11.47
CA THR A 307 -23.00 -11.95 -12.82
C THR A 307 -23.44 -13.39 -13.09
N ARG A 308 -23.18 -14.33 -12.16
CA ARG A 308 -23.61 -15.73 -12.26
C ARG A 308 -25.14 -15.87 -12.28
N LYS A 309 -25.88 -15.11 -11.47
CA LYS A 309 -27.35 -15.08 -11.49
C LYS A 309 -27.88 -14.63 -12.84
N LYS A 310 -27.39 -13.50 -13.37
CA LYS A 310 -27.77 -12.99 -14.70
C LYS A 310 -27.48 -14.02 -15.80
N MET A 311 -26.36 -14.74 -15.71
CA MET A 311 -26.02 -15.82 -16.63
C MET A 311 -27.01 -17.00 -16.56
N ASN A 312 -27.39 -17.42 -15.35
CA ASN A 312 -28.35 -18.52 -15.18
C ASN A 312 -29.74 -18.14 -15.70
N LEU A 313 -30.18 -16.90 -15.46
CA LEU A 313 -31.45 -16.37 -16.00
C LEU A 313 -31.44 -16.34 -17.53
N LYS A 314 -30.36 -15.86 -18.16
CA LYS A 314 -30.22 -15.85 -19.62
C LYS A 314 -30.32 -17.26 -20.23
N LYS A 315 -29.68 -18.25 -19.60
CA LYS A 315 -29.75 -19.68 -20.00
C LYS A 315 -31.15 -20.28 -19.82
N ALA A 316 -31.86 -19.89 -18.77
CA ALA A 316 -33.23 -20.34 -18.54
C ALA A 316 -34.20 -19.78 -19.61
N ASN A 317 -34.01 -18.53 -20.00
CA ASN A 317 -34.81 -17.90 -21.05
C ASN A 317 -34.52 -18.46 -22.45
N THR A 318 -33.28 -18.79 -22.80
CA THR A 318 -32.98 -19.47 -24.09
C THR A 318 -33.52 -20.89 -24.18
N LYS A 319 -33.67 -21.61 -23.06
CA LYS A 319 -34.29 -22.95 -23.06
C LYS A 319 -35.82 -22.94 -23.22
N LYS A 320 -36.50 -21.81 -23.01
CA LYS A 320 -37.97 -21.71 -23.09
C LYS A 320 -38.52 -21.46 -24.50
N VAL A 321 -37.69 -21.29 -25.51
CA VAL A 321 -38.14 -21.31 -26.91
C VAL A 321 -38.26 -22.77 -27.34
N SER A 322 -39.27 -23.47 -26.80
CA SER A 322 -39.76 -24.71 -27.37
C SER A 322 -40.48 -24.34 -28.66
N THR A 323 -39.93 -24.73 -29.80
CA THR A 323 -40.72 -24.78 -31.02
C THR A 323 -41.76 -25.87 -30.83
N ASP A 324 -43.00 -25.47 -30.54
CA ASP A 324 -44.13 -26.33 -30.84
C ASP A 324 -44.04 -26.58 -32.34
N LYS A 325 -43.57 -27.78 -32.68
CA LYS A 325 -43.61 -28.28 -34.04
C LYS A 325 -45.08 -28.52 -34.34
N ASP A 326 -45.71 -27.54 -34.96
CA ASP A 326 -46.89 -27.77 -35.80
C ASP A 326 -46.42 -28.73 -36.91
N TRP A 327 -46.76 -30.00 -36.73
CA TRP A 327 -46.68 -31.04 -37.76
C TRP A 327 -47.86 -30.90 -38.72
#